data_AF-F8Q3I1-F1
#
_entry.id   AF-F8Q3I1-F1
#
_cell.length_a   1.000
_cell.length_b   1.000
_cell.length_c   1.000
_cell.angle_alpha   90.00
_cell.angle_beta   90.00
_cell.angle_gamma   90.00
#
_symmetry.space_group_name_H-M   'P 1'
#
loop_
_entity.id
_entity.type
_entity.pdbx_description
1 polymer ?
#
loop_
_entity_poly.entity_id
_entity_poly.type
_entity_poly.pdbx_seq_one_letter_code
_entity_poly.pdbx_strand_id
1 'polypeptide(L)'
;QHISKAISQWSSAIRTALDRYNKLAAKQKNPVPVLEYSQVVLYAWLGEFELLKRSCHDILKKPWAVPSNCELAVKYFKVIRAQEEIKCLNVEIRRLHEWVNAEDAHLLATAEGTAGDEYIALEINAMYLTRQHVNNVHRHRLQQIYNLKGF
;
A
#
# COMPACT_ATOMS: atom_id res chain seq x y z
N GLN A 1 -27.71 4.55 4.17
CA GLN A 1 -28.16 3.26 3.59
C GLN A 1 -27.75 3.04 2.12
N HIS A 2 -26.78 3.80 1.56
CA HIS A 2 -26.41 3.68 0.14
C HIS A 2 -25.50 2.48 -0.16
N ILE A 3 -24.60 2.13 0.77
CA ILE A 3 -23.61 1.06 0.59
C ILE A 3 -24.29 -0.32 0.49
N SER A 4 -25.21 -0.63 1.40
CA SER A 4 -25.95 -1.91 1.36
C SER A 4 -26.75 -2.08 0.07
N LYS A 5 -27.39 -1.00 -0.41
CA LYS A 5 -28.17 -1.02 -1.66
C LYS A 5 -27.28 -1.24 -2.88
N ALA A 6 -26.12 -0.58 -2.93
CA ALA A 6 -25.13 -0.77 -3.99
C ALA A 6 -24.61 -2.21 -4.02
N ILE A 7 -24.28 -2.80 -2.86
CA ILE A 7 -23.83 -4.19 -2.76
C ILE A 7 -24.89 -5.17 -3.27
N SER A 8 -26.17 -4.98 -2.89
CA SER A 8 -27.26 -5.82 -3.37
C SER A 8 -27.47 -5.71 -4.89
N GLN A 9 -27.40 -4.50 -5.45
CA GLN A 9 -27.51 -4.27 -6.89
C GLN A 9 -26.38 -4.96 -7.66
N TRP A 10 -25.15 -4.85 -7.14
CA TRP A 10 -23.99 -5.52 -7.73
C TRP A 10 -24.10 -7.04 -7.67
N SER A 11 -24.50 -7.61 -6.54
CA SER A 11 -24.71 -9.06 -6.40
C SER A 11 -25.76 -9.58 -7.38
N SER A 12 -26.85 -8.84 -7.56
CA SER A 12 -27.89 -9.16 -8.56
C SER A 12 -27.32 -9.13 -9.98
N ALA A 13 -26.54 -8.11 -10.33
CA ALA A 13 -25.94 -7.98 -11.65
C ALA A 13 -24.99 -9.15 -11.96
N ILE A 14 -24.16 -9.57 -11.00
CA ILE A 14 -23.26 -10.72 -11.14
C ILE A 14 -24.06 -12.02 -11.37
N ARG A 15 -25.14 -12.25 -10.61
CA ARG A 15 -26.01 -13.43 -10.80
C ARG A 15 -26.63 -13.45 -12.19
N THR A 16 -27.16 -12.32 -12.67
CA THR A 16 -27.73 -12.22 -14.01
C THR A 16 -26.68 -12.47 -15.11
N ALA A 17 -25.47 -11.94 -14.95
CA ALA A 17 -24.37 -12.18 -15.87
C ALA A 17 -23.95 -13.66 -15.89
N LEU A 18 -23.89 -14.31 -14.72
CA LEU A 18 -23.58 -15.73 -14.57
C LEU A 18 -24.63 -16.62 -15.25
N ASP A 19 -25.92 -16.32 -15.06
CA ASP A 19 -27.00 -17.06 -15.73
C ASP A 19 -26.90 -16.95 -17.26
N ARG A 20 -26.59 -15.74 -17.76
CA ARG A 20 -26.39 -15.52 -19.20
C ARG A 20 -25.18 -16.30 -19.70
N TYR A 21 -24.07 -16.30 -18.95
CA TYR A 21 -22.88 -17.07 -19.29
C TYR A 21 -23.19 -18.56 -19.37
N ASN A 22 -23.80 -19.15 -18.33
CA ASN A 22 -24.12 -20.57 -18.28
C ASN A 22 -25.04 -21.02 -19.42
N LYS A 23 -26.02 -20.17 -19.81
CA LYS A 23 -26.88 -20.41 -20.99
C LYS A 23 -26.11 -20.43 -22.32
N LEU A 24 -25.06 -19.61 -22.45
CA LEU A 24 -24.23 -19.54 -23.65
C LEU A 24 -23.15 -20.63 -23.66
N ALA A 25 -22.58 -20.95 -22.51
CA ALA A 25 -21.57 -22.00 -22.33
C ALA A 25 -22.06 -23.37 -22.83
N ALA A 26 -23.32 -23.70 -22.57
CA ALA A 26 -23.97 -24.93 -23.06
C ALA A 26 -24.08 -25.00 -24.60
N LYS A 27 -24.00 -23.86 -25.30
CA LYS A 27 -24.10 -23.78 -26.77
C LYS A 27 -22.73 -23.75 -27.46
N GLN A 28 -21.63 -23.80 -26.70
CA GLN A 28 -20.29 -23.77 -27.26
C GLN A 28 -19.90 -25.12 -27.87
N LYS A 29 -19.01 -25.09 -28.87
CA LYS A 29 -18.51 -26.27 -29.59
C LYS A 29 -17.88 -27.31 -28.66
N ASN A 30 -17.25 -26.85 -27.59
CA ASN A 30 -16.84 -27.65 -26.44
C ASN A 30 -17.70 -27.22 -25.24
N PRO A 31 -18.60 -28.08 -24.74
CA PRO A 31 -19.41 -27.75 -23.57
C PRO A 31 -18.52 -27.46 -22.37
N VAL A 32 -18.63 -26.24 -21.83
CA VAL A 32 -17.92 -25.81 -20.62
C VAL A 32 -18.84 -26.10 -19.41
N PRO A 33 -18.32 -26.58 -18.27
CA PRO A 33 -19.13 -26.83 -17.08
C PRO A 33 -19.84 -25.57 -16.58
N VAL A 34 -21.03 -25.78 -16.02
CA VAL A 34 -21.84 -24.72 -15.40
C VAL A 34 -21.08 -24.13 -14.20
N LEU A 35 -21.00 -22.81 -14.14
CA LEU A 35 -20.33 -22.10 -13.07
C LEU A 35 -21.33 -21.69 -11.99
N GLU A 36 -21.04 -22.03 -10.73
CA GLU A 36 -21.88 -21.66 -9.59
C GLU A 36 -21.53 -20.26 -9.05
N TYR A 37 -22.49 -19.57 -8.43
CA TYR A 37 -22.26 -18.26 -7.83
C TYR A 37 -21.18 -18.30 -6.73
N SER A 38 -21.14 -19.35 -5.92
CA SER A 38 -20.09 -19.58 -4.91
C SER A 38 -18.69 -19.62 -5.54
N GLN A 39 -18.56 -20.29 -6.69
CA GLN A 39 -17.31 -20.34 -7.45
C GLN A 39 -16.93 -18.97 -8.01
N VAL A 40 -17.90 -18.18 -8.50
CA VAL A 40 -17.64 -16.79 -8.95
C VAL A 40 -17.13 -15.91 -7.82
N VAL A 41 -17.69 -16.03 -6.61
CA VAL A 41 -17.24 -15.27 -5.44
C VAL A 41 -15.83 -15.70 -5.03
N LEU A 42 -15.54 -17.00 -5.02
CA LEU A 42 -14.19 -17.52 -4.79
C LEU A 42 -13.19 -17.04 -5.86
N TYR A 43 -13.62 -16.91 -7.11
CA TYR A 43 -12.78 -16.39 -8.20
C TYR A 43 -12.62 -14.87 -8.18
N ALA A 44 -13.59 -14.13 -7.65
CA ALA A 44 -13.45 -12.69 -7.42
C ALA A 44 -12.37 -12.42 -6.37
N TRP A 45 -12.22 -13.30 -5.37
CA TRP A 45 -11.10 -13.27 -4.43
C TRP A 45 -9.76 -13.56 -5.09
N LEU A 46 -9.72 -14.50 -6.06
CA LEU A 46 -8.55 -14.73 -6.93
C LEU A 46 -8.30 -13.59 -7.95
N GLY A 47 -9.25 -12.67 -8.05
CA GLY A 47 -9.49 -11.77 -9.17
C GLY A 47 -8.81 -10.41 -9.06
N GLU A 48 -7.48 -10.39 -8.94
CA GLU A 48 -6.68 -9.29 -9.51
C GLU A 48 -6.13 -9.63 -10.91
N PHE A 49 -6.37 -10.83 -11.45
CA PHE A 49 -5.84 -11.21 -12.76
C PHE A 49 -6.87 -11.93 -13.65
N GLU A 50 -7.69 -11.14 -14.35
CA GLU A 50 -8.52 -11.60 -15.49
C GLU A 50 -7.68 -12.30 -16.59
N LEU A 51 -6.37 -12.08 -16.61
CA LEU A 51 -5.38 -12.75 -17.48
C LEU A 51 -5.27 -14.27 -17.24
N LEU A 52 -5.56 -14.77 -16.03
CA LEU A 52 -5.37 -16.19 -15.68
C LEU A 52 -6.57 -17.07 -16.05
N LYS A 53 -7.73 -16.49 -16.33
CA LYS A 53 -8.94 -17.24 -16.72
C LYS A 53 -8.82 -17.87 -18.11
N ARG A 54 -8.02 -17.29 -19.01
CA ARG A 54 -7.87 -17.77 -20.40
C ARG A 54 -6.62 -18.62 -20.64
N SER A 55 -5.64 -18.57 -19.75
CA SER A 55 -4.48 -19.45 -19.79
C SER A 55 -4.83 -20.78 -19.12
N CYS A 56 -5.44 -21.70 -19.89
CA CYS A 56 -5.87 -23.04 -19.50
C CYS A 56 -4.74 -24.00 -19.04
N HIS A 57 -3.91 -23.62 -18.08
CA HIS A 57 -2.86 -24.46 -17.49
C HIS A 57 -3.17 -24.83 -16.04
N ASP A 58 -4.36 -25.39 -15.78
CA ASP A 58 -4.71 -25.95 -14.46
C ASP A 58 -4.33 -25.03 -13.27
N ILE A 59 -4.43 -23.71 -13.49
CA ILE A 59 -3.93 -22.70 -12.55
C ILE A 59 -4.73 -22.81 -11.24
N LEU A 60 -6.03 -23.07 -11.36
CA LEU A 60 -6.93 -23.33 -10.23
C LEU A 60 -6.57 -24.62 -9.45
N LYS A 61 -5.81 -25.55 -10.04
CA LYS A 61 -5.29 -26.74 -9.35
C LYS A 61 -3.93 -26.48 -8.68
N LYS A 62 -3.31 -25.32 -8.91
CA LYS A 62 -2.02 -25.01 -8.27
C LYS A 62 -2.24 -24.78 -6.77
N PRO A 63 -1.31 -25.23 -5.92
CA PRO A 63 -1.43 -25.05 -4.47
C PRO A 63 -1.63 -23.59 -4.04
N TRP A 64 -1.07 -22.62 -4.77
CA TRP A 64 -1.23 -21.19 -4.47
C TRP A 64 -2.58 -20.62 -4.90
N ALA A 65 -3.35 -21.29 -5.77
CA ALA A 65 -4.69 -20.85 -6.16
C ALA A 65 -5.77 -21.30 -5.17
N VAL A 66 -5.42 -22.18 -4.22
CA VAL A 66 -6.30 -22.57 -3.11
C VAL A 66 -6.41 -21.39 -2.14
N PRO A 67 -7.63 -20.93 -1.80
CA PRO A 67 -7.81 -19.73 -0.99
C PRO A 67 -7.07 -19.74 0.36
N SER A 68 -7.17 -20.83 1.11
CA SER A 68 -6.46 -20.99 2.39
C SER A 68 -4.94 -20.85 2.25
N ASN A 69 -4.37 -21.37 1.16
CA ASN A 69 -2.93 -21.35 0.92
C ASN A 69 -2.46 -19.97 0.50
N CYS A 70 -3.23 -19.26 -0.33
CA CYS A 70 -2.89 -17.89 -0.70
C CYS A 70 -3.07 -16.92 0.48
N GLU A 71 -4.11 -17.08 1.31
CA GLU A 71 -4.21 -16.30 2.57
C GLU A 71 -3.00 -16.52 3.48
N LEU A 72 -2.58 -17.78 3.65
CA LEU A 72 -1.41 -18.12 4.44
C LEU A 72 -0.13 -17.55 3.82
N ALA A 73 0.02 -17.64 2.50
CA ALA A 73 1.16 -17.10 1.77
C ALA A 73 1.25 -15.56 1.92
N VAL A 74 0.13 -14.85 1.79
CA VAL A 74 0.08 -13.40 2.02
C VAL A 74 0.52 -13.05 3.43
N LYS A 75 0.02 -13.76 4.46
CA LYS A 75 0.44 -13.55 5.84
C LYS A 75 1.93 -13.84 6.05
N TYR A 76 2.41 -14.95 5.50
CA TYR A 76 3.80 -15.36 5.57
C TYR A 76 4.73 -14.33 4.92
N PHE A 77 4.42 -13.89 3.70
CA PHE A 77 5.22 -12.88 3.01
C PHE A 77 5.13 -11.52 3.68
N LYS A 78 3.99 -11.14 4.28
CA LYS A 78 3.92 -9.92 5.11
C LYS A 78 4.89 -9.97 6.28
N VAL A 79 5.04 -11.12 6.95
CA VAL A 79 6.01 -11.27 8.04
C VAL A 79 7.45 -11.15 7.53
N ILE A 80 7.80 -11.82 6.43
CA ILE A 80 9.13 -11.72 5.83
C ILE A 80 9.43 -10.27 5.43
N ARG A 81 8.51 -9.63 4.70
CA ARG A 81 8.70 -8.25 4.25
C ARG A 81 8.77 -7.28 5.41
N ALA A 82 8.01 -7.49 6.49
CA ALA A 82 8.13 -6.66 7.69
C ALA A 82 9.55 -6.73 8.31
N GLN A 83 10.21 -7.89 8.26
CA GLN A 83 11.58 -8.02 8.76
C GLN A 83 12.60 -7.30 7.87
N GLU A 84 12.39 -7.30 6.55
CA GLU A 84 13.20 -6.52 5.61
C GLU A 84 12.95 -5.02 5.79
N GLU A 85 11.69 -4.63 5.93
CA GLU A 85 11.24 -3.25 6.12
C GLU A 85 11.87 -2.63 7.37
N ILE A 86 11.97 -3.36 8.48
CA ILE A 86 12.69 -2.89 9.68
C ILE A 86 14.11 -2.46 9.34
N LYS A 87 14.84 -3.23 8.53
CA LYS A 87 16.22 -2.89 8.14
C LYS A 87 16.27 -1.65 7.25
N CYS A 88 15.33 -1.54 6.31
CA CYS A 88 15.21 -0.35 5.44
C CYS A 88 14.89 0.90 6.25
N LEU A 89 13.90 0.83 7.14
CA LEU A 89 13.51 1.92 8.02
C LEU A 89 14.67 2.38 8.90
N ASN A 90 15.50 1.46 9.41
CA ASN A 90 16.69 1.84 10.19
C ASN A 90 17.66 2.74 9.42
N VAL A 91 17.81 2.51 8.11
CA VAL A 91 18.63 3.37 7.23
C VAL A 91 17.93 4.69 6.97
N GLU A 92 16.64 4.66 6.65
CA GLU A 92 15.87 5.87 6.33
C GLU A 92 15.75 6.82 7.51
N ILE A 93 15.60 6.30 8.73
CA ILE A 93 15.53 7.11 9.94
C ILE A 93 16.85 7.83 10.22
N ARG A 94 18.00 7.19 9.95
CA ARG A 94 19.30 7.88 10.03
C ARG A 94 19.41 8.99 8.98
N ARG A 95 18.98 8.73 7.75
CA ARG A 95 18.92 9.75 6.69
C ARG A 95 18.00 10.90 7.05
N LEU A 96 16.84 10.62 7.63
CA LEU A 96 15.91 11.65 8.08
C LEU A 96 16.53 12.50 9.19
N HIS A 97 17.23 11.89 10.15
CA HIS A 97 17.94 12.62 11.18
C HIS A 97 19.03 13.53 10.60
N GLU A 98 19.85 13.02 9.69
CA GLU A 98 20.87 13.82 8.99
C GLU A 98 20.24 14.98 8.20
N TRP A 99 19.14 14.71 7.48
CA TRP A 99 18.42 15.72 6.72
C TRP A 99 17.86 16.83 7.61
N VAL A 100 17.24 16.48 8.74
CA VAL A 100 16.72 17.45 9.73
C VAL A 100 17.84 18.36 10.26
N ASN A 101 19.01 17.79 10.56
CA ASN A 101 20.15 18.57 11.06
C ASN A 101 20.77 19.44 9.96
N ALA A 102 20.84 18.92 8.74
CA ALA A 102 21.34 19.67 7.58
C ALA A 102 20.43 20.84 7.20
N GLU A 103 19.11 20.65 7.26
CA GLU A 103 18.13 21.71 6.98
C GLU A 103 18.27 22.87 7.98
N ASP A 104 18.32 22.57 9.28
CA ASP A 104 18.50 23.60 10.32
C ASP A 104 19.82 24.35 10.14
N ALA A 105 20.92 23.63 9.87
CA ALA A 105 22.23 24.25 9.63
C ALA A 105 22.23 25.13 8.38
N HIS A 106 21.57 24.67 7.30
CA HIS A 106 21.46 25.43 6.06
C HIS A 106 20.66 26.72 6.25
N LEU A 107 19.51 26.66 6.91
CA LEU A 107 18.67 27.84 7.17
C LEU A 107 19.40 28.86 8.05
N LEU A 108 20.11 28.41 9.08
CA LEU A 108 20.91 29.29 9.94
C LEU A 108 22.03 29.97 9.15
N ALA A 109 22.81 29.20 8.39
CA ALA A 109 23.89 29.73 7.55
C ALA A 109 23.37 30.72 6.48
N THR A 110 22.18 30.46 5.93
CA THR A 110 21.54 31.36 4.95
C THR A 110 21.13 32.67 5.62
N ALA A 111 20.58 32.63 6.84
CA ALA A 111 20.22 33.83 7.60
C ALA A 111 21.46 34.68 7.93
N GLU A 112 22.55 34.04 8.35
CA GLU A 112 23.82 34.72 8.65
C GLU A 112 24.47 35.33 7.39
N GLY A 113 24.43 34.61 6.26
CA GLY A 113 24.98 35.07 4.98
C GLY A 113 24.18 36.19 4.31
N THR A 114 22.93 36.41 4.72
CA THR A 114 22.03 37.45 4.18
C THR A 114 21.99 38.71 5.04
N ALA A 115 22.87 38.84 6.05
CA ALA A 115 22.93 39.97 6.98
C ALA A 115 23.12 41.36 6.32
N GLY A 116 23.46 41.43 5.03
CA GLY A 116 23.50 42.68 4.25
C GLY A 116 22.13 43.23 3.84
N ASP A 117 21.07 42.43 3.90
CA ASP A 117 19.68 42.83 3.64
C ASP A 117 18.80 42.44 4.84
N GLU A 118 18.52 43.43 5.69
CA GLU A 118 17.82 43.26 6.97
C GLU A 118 16.44 42.60 6.80
N TYR A 119 15.72 42.91 5.71
CA TYR A 119 14.37 42.37 5.48
C TYR A 119 14.41 40.89 5.10
N ILE A 120 15.38 40.50 4.25
CA ILE A 120 15.56 39.10 3.83
C ILE A 120 16.03 38.26 5.01
N ALA A 121 17.00 38.75 5.78
CA ALA A 121 17.50 38.05 6.96
C ALA A 121 16.40 37.84 8.02
N LEU A 122 15.51 38.83 8.21
CA LEU A 122 14.39 38.73 9.13
C LEU A 122 13.37 37.66 8.71
N GLU A 123 13.02 37.60 7.42
CA GLU A 123 12.09 36.60 6.89
C GLU A 123 12.66 35.18 6.98
N ILE A 124 13.93 34.99 6.63
CA ILE A 124 14.61 33.69 6.74
C ILE A 124 14.65 33.23 8.20
N ASN A 125 14.90 34.15 9.15
CA ASN A 125 14.87 33.83 10.57
C ASN A 125 13.46 33.42 11.03
N ALA A 126 12.40 34.10 10.58
CA ALA A 126 11.03 33.73 10.91
C ALA A 126 10.67 32.32 10.36
N MET A 127 11.11 32.03 9.13
CA MET A 127 10.98 30.69 8.54
C MET A 127 11.76 29.64 9.33
N TYR A 128 13.01 29.95 9.70
CA TYR A 128 13.86 29.07 10.50
C TYR A 128 13.21 28.71 11.83
N LEU A 129 12.71 29.69 12.59
CA LEU A 129 12.05 29.43 13.89
C LEU A 129 10.84 28.50 13.74
N THR A 130 10.05 28.71 12.68
CA THR A 130 8.89 27.86 12.38
C THR A 130 9.32 26.43 12.03
N ARG A 131 10.35 26.28 11.19
CA ARG A 131 10.88 24.97 10.77
C ARG A 131 11.56 24.24 11.91
N GLN A 132 12.33 24.94 12.73
CA GLN A 132 13.01 24.39 13.90
C GLN A 132 12.01 23.76 14.87
N HIS A 133 10.82 24.35 15.06
CA HIS A 133 9.79 23.75 15.90
C HIS A 133 9.35 22.37 15.38
N VAL A 134 9.10 22.26 14.07
CA VAL A 134 8.74 21.00 13.41
C VAL A 134 9.90 20.00 13.50
N ASN A 135 11.11 20.46 13.22
CA ASN A 135 12.34 19.65 13.28
C ASN A 135 12.62 19.12 14.70
N ASN A 136 12.27 19.88 15.74
CA ASN A 136 12.35 19.41 17.12
C ASN A 136 11.34 18.31 17.44
N VAL A 137 10.13 18.34 16.87
CA VAL A 137 9.18 17.23 16.97
C VAL A 137 9.74 15.98 16.29
N HIS A 138 10.36 16.14 15.11
CA HIS A 138 11.03 15.04 14.42
C HIS A 138 12.16 14.46 15.27
N ARG A 139 13.05 15.30 15.82
CA ARG A 139 14.14 14.85 16.72
C ARG A 139 13.63 14.09 17.92
N HIS A 140 12.56 14.56 18.56
CA HIS A 140 11.98 13.87 19.71
C HIS A 140 11.48 12.47 19.34
N ARG A 141 10.77 12.34 18.21
CA ARG A 141 10.31 11.04 17.70
C ARG A 141 11.47 10.14 17.30
N LEU A 142 12.49 10.69 16.63
CA LEU A 142 13.71 9.96 16.26
C LEU A 142 14.41 9.42 17.51
N GLN A 143 14.54 10.21 18.58
CA GLN A 143 15.09 9.76 19.86
C GLN A 143 14.28 8.60 20.48
N GLN A 144 12.95 8.67 20.43
CA GLN A 144 12.09 7.56 20.88
C GLN A 144 12.37 6.29 20.06
N ILE A 145 12.57 6.44 18.75
CA ILE A 145 12.89 5.31 17.86
C ILE A 145 14.27 4.72 18.17
N TYR A 146 15.29 5.55 18.42
CA TYR A 146 16.62 5.08 18.84
C TYR A 146 16.61 4.30 20.16
N ASN A 147 15.59 4.46 21.00
CA ASN A 147 15.42 3.69 22.23
C ASN A 147 14.73 2.32 22.00
N LEU A 148 14.21 2.05 20.81
CA LEU A 148 13.56 0.77 20.49
C LEU A 148 14.60 -0.32 20.27
N LYS A 149 14.28 -1.54 20.71
CA LYS A 149 15.14 -2.71 20.50
C LYS A 149 15.23 -3.04 19.01
N GLY A 150 16.45 -3.11 18.48
CA GLY A 150 16.67 -3.42 17.06
C GLY A 150 16.66 -2.18 16.16
N PHE A 151 16.60 -1.00 16.76
CA PHE A 151 16.98 0.26 16.15
C PHE A 151 18.45 0.60 16.45
#